data_AF-A0A7S4LGK3-F1
#
_entry.id   AF-A0A7S4LGK3-F1
#
_cell.length_a   1.000
_cell.length_b   1.000
_cell.length_c   1.000
_cell.angle_alpha   90.00
_cell.angle_beta   90.00
_cell.angle_gamma   90.00
#
_symmetry.space_group_name_H-M   'P 1'
#
loop_
_entity.id
_entity.type
_entity.pdbx_description
1 polymer ?
#
loop_
_entity_poly.entity_id
_entity_poly.type
_entity_poly.pdbx_seq_one_letter_code
_entity_poly.pdbx_strand_id
1 'polypeptide(L)'
;MGKDDIDRTPVEDDEDEPEEDERIEEVFDYVQKHDPKETAEFINKVATQGPATIEGNLCTNKPFFSAYFLLMGIFDEDEPLPPQITEKADYLKGWADDDEKQEALLCCFEFFVCKKQEGSIDAFEGVLKPLWELDIVAEQIIIQWCENETASCGFGVTEEHALQVREAAKPFVAWVQEGEER
;
A
#
# COMPACT_ATOMS: atom_id res chain seq x y z
N MET A 1 37.42 -35.17 -35.32
CA MET A 1 36.89 -33.79 -35.45
C MET A 1 36.00 -33.58 -34.26
N GLY A 2 36.49 -32.88 -33.24
CA GLY A 2 35.79 -32.67 -31.97
C GLY A 2 34.61 -31.72 -32.16
N LYS A 3 33.58 -31.93 -31.33
CA LYS A 3 32.40 -31.10 -31.22
C LYS A 3 32.81 -29.78 -30.57
N ASP A 4 32.45 -28.66 -31.19
CA ASP A 4 32.49 -27.35 -30.54
C ASP A 4 31.28 -27.27 -29.61
N ASP A 5 31.45 -27.74 -28.38
CA ASP A 5 30.57 -27.41 -27.25
C ASP A 5 30.88 -25.96 -26.87
N ILE A 6 30.15 -25.01 -27.48
CA ILE A 6 30.09 -23.64 -26.98
C ILE A 6 29.26 -23.70 -25.69
N ASP A 7 30.00 -23.65 -24.59
CA ASP A 7 29.54 -23.39 -23.23
C ASP A 7 28.56 -22.21 -23.24
N ARG A 8 27.26 -22.53 -23.15
CA ARG A 8 26.23 -21.56 -22.80
C ARG A 8 26.13 -21.58 -21.28
N THR A 9 26.99 -20.82 -20.62
CA THR A 9 26.69 -20.35 -19.27
C THR A 9 25.34 -19.63 -19.34
N PRO A 10 24.36 -19.98 -18.49
CA PRO A 10 23.19 -19.15 -18.31
C PRO A 10 23.71 -17.79 -17.85
N VAL A 11 23.32 -16.72 -18.55
CA VAL A 11 23.31 -15.40 -17.94
C VAL A 11 22.17 -15.52 -16.94
N GLU A 12 22.50 -15.66 -15.65
CA GLU A 12 21.56 -15.40 -14.59
C GLU A 12 21.20 -13.91 -14.76
N ASP A 13 20.02 -13.63 -15.31
CA ASP A 13 19.38 -12.33 -15.15
C ASP A 13 19.10 -12.22 -13.64
N ASP A 14 20.09 -11.75 -12.90
CA ASP A 14 19.86 -11.09 -11.62
C ASP A 14 19.07 -9.81 -11.97
N GLU A 15 17.76 -9.93 -12.16
CA GLU A 15 16.87 -8.79 -12.07
C GLU A 15 16.99 -8.30 -10.63
N ASP A 16 17.95 -7.39 -10.38
CA ASP A 16 18.11 -6.72 -9.10
C ASP A 16 16.74 -6.18 -8.69
N GLU A 17 16.21 -6.66 -7.56
CA GLU A 17 14.99 -6.11 -6.98
C GLU A 17 15.14 -4.58 -6.86
N PRO A 18 14.11 -3.82 -7.23
CA PRO A 18 14.22 -2.37 -7.25
C PRO A 18 14.60 -1.84 -5.87
N GLU A 19 15.52 -0.87 -5.83
CA GLU A 19 16.03 -0.31 -4.58
C GLU A 19 14.88 0.29 -3.75
N GLU A 20 14.74 -0.21 -2.53
CA GLU A 20 13.78 0.27 -1.53
C GLU A 20 14.48 1.20 -0.53
N ASP A 21 13.69 2.04 0.15
CA ASP A 21 14.24 2.97 1.14
C ASP A 21 14.85 2.24 2.35
N GLU A 22 16.09 2.58 2.72
CA GLU A 22 16.80 2.00 3.86
C GLU A 22 16.04 2.15 5.19
N ARG A 23 15.15 3.15 5.31
CA ARG A 23 14.35 3.39 6.52
C ARG A 23 13.25 2.34 6.72
N ILE A 24 12.92 1.54 5.70
CA ILE A 24 11.91 0.48 5.83
C ILE A 24 12.35 -0.56 6.86
N GLU A 25 13.63 -0.96 6.83
CA GLU A 25 14.16 -1.90 7.84
C GLU A 25 14.06 -1.29 9.24
N GLU A 26 14.40 0.00 9.41
CA GLU A 26 14.27 0.71 10.69
C GLU A 26 12.81 0.71 11.19
N VAL A 27 11.85 0.97 10.31
CA VAL A 27 10.42 1.00 10.64
C VAL A 27 9.90 -0.39 10.99
N PHE A 28 10.23 -1.40 10.17
CA PHE A 28 9.88 -2.80 10.44
C PHE A 28 10.36 -3.21 11.84
N ASP A 29 11.63 -2.96 12.15
CA ASP A 29 12.24 -3.32 13.42
C ASP A 29 11.64 -2.58 14.63
N TYR A 30 11.15 -1.36 14.40
CA TYR A 30 10.51 -0.53 15.41
C TYR A 30 9.11 -1.04 15.76
N VAL A 31 8.28 -1.32 14.75
CA VAL A 31 6.89 -1.81 14.90
C VAL A 31 6.83 -3.05 15.78
N GLN A 32 7.78 -3.98 15.63
CA GLN A 32 7.79 -5.24 16.40
C GLN A 32 7.93 -5.04 17.92
N LYS A 33 8.33 -3.84 18.37
CA LYS A 33 8.71 -3.55 19.76
C LYS A 33 7.86 -2.47 20.42
N HIS A 34 6.99 -1.80 19.67
CA HIS A 34 6.28 -0.60 20.11
C HIS A 34 4.80 -0.67 19.80
N ASP A 35 4.02 0.13 20.52
CA ASP A 35 2.56 0.16 20.34
C ASP A 35 2.14 1.00 19.12
N PRO A 36 0.85 0.98 18.73
CA PRO A 36 0.32 1.76 17.61
C PRO A 36 0.61 3.27 17.66
N LYS A 37 0.55 3.86 18.86
CA LYS A 37 0.75 5.30 19.02
C LYS A 37 2.23 5.66 18.86
N GLU A 38 3.10 4.91 19.51
CA GLU A 38 4.56 5.07 19.39
C GLU A 38 5.00 4.86 17.93
N THR A 39 4.42 3.86 17.26
CA THR A 39 4.67 3.57 15.84
C THR A 39 4.26 4.75 14.95
N ALA A 40 3.06 5.31 15.14
CA ALA A 40 2.60 6.45 14.36
C ALA A 40 3.51 7.69 14.57
N GLU A 41 3.92 7.97 15.81
CA GLU A 41 4.87 9.04 16.13
C GLU A 41 6.23 8.80 15.46
N PHE A 42 6.70 7.56 15.46
CA PHE A 42 7.97 7.17 14.85
C PHE A 42 7.95 7.33 13.33
N ILE A 43 6.93 6.83 12.64
CA ILE A 43 6.77 6.98 11.19
C ILE A 43 6.75 8.46 10.80
N ASN A 44 5.98 9.27 11.53
CA ASN A 44 5.91 10.71 11.29
C ASN A 44 7.27 11.41 11.43
N LYS A 45 8.10 10.96 12.38
CA LYS A 45 9.47 11.45 12.59
C LYS A 45 10.41 11.01 11.47
N VAL A 46 10.41 9.73 11.12
CA VAL A 46 11.24 9.16 10.03
C VAL A 46 10.93 9.87 8.70
N ALA A 47 9.65 10.17 8.46
CA ALA A 47 9.19 10.89 7.29
C ALA A 47 9.65 12.36 7.19
N THR A 48 10.22 12.94 8.26
CA THR A 48 10.83 14.29 8.21
C THR A 48 12.28 14.29 7.73
N GLN A 49 12.91 13.12 7.60
CA GLN A 49 14.33 13.02 7.24
C GLN A 49 14.59 13.29 5.75
N GLY A 50 13.55 13.23 4.92
CA GLY A 50 13.61 13.52 3.49
C GLY A 50 12.59 12.72 2.68
N PRO A 51 12.54 12.94 1.36
CA PRO A 51 11.82 12.09 0.41
C PRO A 51 12.22 10.62 0.55
N ALA A 52 11.39 9.71 0.04
CA ALA A 52 11.65 8.28 0.08
C ALA A 52 11.97 7.69 -1.29
N THR A 53 12.66 6.56 -1.33
CA THR A 53 12.77 5.72 -2.52
C THR A 53 11.73 4.60 -2.45
N ILE A 54 10.87 4.49 -3.46
CA ILE A 54 9.85 3.43 -3.57
C ILE A 54 10.00 2.82 -4.95
N GLU A 55 10.25 1.52 -5.04
CA GLU A 55 10.48 0.82 -6.32
C GLU A 55 11.53 1.54 -7.20
N GLY A 56 12.66 1.96 -6.61
CA GLY A 56 13.73 2.69 -7.30
C GLY A 56 13.40 4.15 -7.70
N ASN A 57 12.22 4.68 -7.34
CA ASN A 57 11.78 6.02 -7.70
C ASN A 57 11.73 6.96 -6.49
N LEU A 58 12.16 8.21 -6.67
CA LEU A 58 12.08 9.24 -5.64
C LEU A 58 10.63 9.71 -5.44
N CYS A 59 10.05 9.43 -4.27
CA CYS A 59 8.74 9.88 -3.84
C CYS A 59 8.86 11.07 -2.88
N THR A 60 8.27 12.20 -3.25
CA THR A 60 8.25 13.44 -2.44
C THR A 60 6.92 13.67 -1.72
N ASN A 61 5.90 12.86 -2.00
CA ASN A 61 4.60 12.95 -1.34
C ASN A 61 4.70 12.30 0.05
N LYS A 62 4.83 13.15 1.07
CA LYS A 62 5.03 12.71 2.45
C LYS A 62 3.93 11.82 3.01
N PRO A 63 2.63 12.19 2.90
CA PRO A 63 1.55 11.29 3.34
C PRO A 63 1.67 9.91 2.71
N PHE A 64 1.88 9.82 1.40
CA PHE A 64 1.98 8.54 0.68
C PHE A 64 3.18 7.71 1.16
N PHE A 65 4.40 8.24 1.14
CA PHE A 65 5.55 7.41 1.54
C PHE A 65 5.55 7.09 3.05
N SER A 66 4.86 7.87 3.87
CA SER A 66 4.64 7.55 5.29
C SER A 66 3.67 6.38 5.45
N ALA A 67 2.60 6.33 4.65
CA ALA A 67 1.70 5.17 4.58
C ALA A 67 2.46 3.93 4.06
N TYR A 68 3.35 4.10 3.08
CA TYR A 68 4.20 3.03 2.57
C TYR A 68 5.09 2.43 3.66
N PHE A 69 5.79 3.27 4.43
CA PHE A 69 6.58 2.81 5.58
C PHE A 69 5.71 2.06 6.61
N LEU A 70 4.50 2.55 6.89
CA LEU A 70 3.57 1.85 7.78
C LEU A 70 3.25 0.45 7.25
N LEU A 71 2.80 0.34 5.99
CA LEU A 71 2.39 -0.92 5.38
C LEU A 71 3.54 -1.93 5.34
N MET A 72 4.72 -1.51 4.87
CA MET A 72 5.92 -2.37 4.85
C MET A 72 6.39 -2.77 6.25
N GLY A 73 6.08 -1.96 7.27
CA GLY A 73 6.46 -2.27 8.66
C GLY A 73 5.50 -3.23 9.37
N ILE A 74 4.22 -3.24 9.02
CA ILE A 74 3.18 -3.99 9.76
C ILE A 74 2.64 -5.22 9.01
N PHE A 75 2.77 -5.27 7.68
CA PHE A 75 2.25 -6.35 6.85
C PHE A 75 3.33 -7.28 6.34
N ASP A 76 2.95 -8.53 6.20
CA ASP A 76 3.67 -9.55 5.46
C ASP A 76 3.10 -9.59 4.03
N GLU A 77 3.94 -9.29 3.04
CA GLU A 77 3.52 -9.23 1.63
C GLU A 77 3.17 -10.60 1.04
N ASP A 78 3.67 -11.68 1.64
CA ASP A 78 3.39 -13.06 1.24
C ASP A 78 2.02 -13.56 1.76
N GLU A 79 1.39 -12.81 2.67
CA GLU A 79 0.12 -13.20 3.30
C GLU A 79 -1.06 -12.35 2.80
N PRO A 80 -2.30 -12.87 2.80
CA PRO A 80 -3.47 -12.11 2.37
C PRO A 80 -3.71 -10.86 3.21
N LEU A 81 -4.00 -9.71 2.57
CA LEU A 81 -4.26 -8.45 3.27
C LEU A 81 -5.48 -8.44 4.20
N PRO A 82 -6.68 -8.97 3.85
CA PRO A 82 -7.89 -8.73 4.66
C PRO A 82 -7.80 -9.19 6.13
N PRO A 83 -7.26 -10.39 6.45
CA PRO A 83 -7.03 -10.79 7.83
C PRO A 83 -6.02 -9.90 8.54
N GLN A 84 -4.95 -9.50 7.85
CA GLN A 84 -3.91 -8.65 8.42
C GLN A 84 -4.42 -7.24 8.72
N ILE A 85 -5.25 -6.63 7.85
CA ILE A 85 -5.87 -5.33 8.09
C ILE A 85 -6.69 -5.35 9.38
N THR A 86 -7.42 -6.44 9.61
CA THR A 86 -8.20 -6.62 10.84
C THR A 86 -7.29 -6.76 12.07
N GLU A 87 -6.23 -7.54 11.97
CA GLU A 87 -5.26 -7.73 13.07
C GLU A 87 -4.50 -6.46 13.41
N LYS A 88 -4.10 -5.69 12.39
CA LYS A 88 -3.29 -4.47 12.53
C LYS A 88 -4.11 -3.17 12.56
N ALA A 89 -5.43 -3.27 12.74
CA ALA A 89 -6.36 -2.14 12.66
C ALA A 89 -5.95 -0.97 13.57
N ASP A 90 -5.47 -1.25 14.79
CA ASP A 90 -5.08 -0.20 15.72
C ASP A 90 -3.86 0.61 15.23
N TYR A 91 -2.92 -0.02 14.51
CA TYR A 91 -1.78 0.68 13.89
C TYR A 91 -2.25 1.59 12.75
N LEU A 92 -3.15 1.09 11.91
CA LEU A 92 -3.71 1.86 10.80
C LEU A 92 -4.48 3.07 11.32
N LYS A 93 -5.36 2.90 12.31
CA LYS A 93 -6.10 4.00 12.96
C LYS A 93 -5.20 5.00 13.66
N GLY A 94 -4.19 4.50 14.36
CA GLY A 94 -3.26 5.34 15.10
C GLY A 94 -2.49 6.29 14.19
N TRP A 95 -2.23 5.86 12.95
CA TRP A 95 -1.56 6.69 11.95
C TRP A 95 -2.52 7.53 11.11
N ALA A 96 -3.65 6.97 10.65
CA ALA A 96 -4.62 7.62 9.77
C ALA A 96 -5.63 8.51 10.53
N ASP A 97 -5.11 9.43 11.36
CA ASP A 97 -5.88 10.31 12.25
C ASP A 97 -6.48 11.56 11.57
N ASP A 98 -6.23 11.75 10.27
CA ASP A 98 -6.78 12.83 9.46
C ASP A 98 -7.11 12.37 8.02
N ASP A 99 -7.91 13.16 7.32
CA ASP A 99 -8.43 12.85 5.97
C ASP A 99 -7.30 12.66 4.94
N GLU A 100 -6.21 13.44 5.03
CA GLU A 100 -5.07 13.37 4.09
C GLU A 100 -4.33 12.04 4.24
N LYS A 101 -4.13 11.58 5.47
CA LYS A 101 -3.50 10.28 5.75
C LYS A 101 -4.41 9.12 5.40
N GLN A 102 -5.72 9.25 5.61
CA GLN A 102 -6.69 8.25 5.17
C GLN A 102 -6.70 8.08 3.65
N GLU A 103 -6.69 9.18 2.90
CA GLU A 103 -6.56 9.13 1.43
C GLU A 103 -5.21 8.52 1.01
N ALA A 104 -4.11 8.94 1.64
CA ALA A 104 -2.78 8.38 1.38
C ALA A 104 -2.73 6.87 1.65
N LEU A 105 -3.42 6.40 2.69
CA LEU A 105 -3.53 4.99 3.02
C LEU A 105 -4.26 4.20 1.92
N LEU A 106 -5.37 4.71 1.40
CA LEU A 106 -6.08 4.11 0.28
C LEU A 106 -5.21 4.01 -0.97
N CYS A 107 -4.54 5.11 -1.34
CA CYS A 107 -3.60 5.13 -2.47
C CYS A 107 -2.45 4.13 -2.27
N CYS A 108 -1.98 3.96 -1.03
CA CYS A 108 -0.90 3.02 -0.72
C CYS A 108 -1.37 1.56 -0.78
N PHE A 109 -2.59 1.24 -0.32
CA PHE A 109 -3.18 -0.09 -0.50
C PHE A 109 -3.40 -0.42 -1.98
N GLU A 110 -3.87 0.55 -2.76
CA GLU A 110 -4.00 0.42 -4.21
C GLU A 110 -2.64 0.09 -4.84
N PHE A 111 -1.59 0.86 -4.50
CA PHE A 111 -0.22 0.56 -4.91
C PHE A 111 0.23 -0.85 -4.50
N PHE A 112 0.02 -1.23 -3.25
CA PHE A 112 0.44 -2.52 -2.70
C PHE A 112 -0.23 -3.69 -3.43
N VAL A 113 -1.53 -3.61 -3.69
CA VAL A 113 -2.25 -4.63 -4.49
C VAL A 113 -1.79 -4.64 -5.94
N CYS A 114 -1.45 -3.49 -6.53
CA CYS A 114 -1.00 -3.41 -7.91
C CYS A 114 0.45 -3.84 -8.15
N LYS A 115 1.29 -3.86 -7.11
CA LYS A 115 2.75 -4.03 -7.25
C LYS A 115 3.34 -5.16 -6.41
N LYS A 116 2.80 -5.36 -5.21
CA LYS A 116 3.28 -6.38 -4.27
C LYS A 116 2.36 -7.61 -4.23
N GLN A 117 1.07 -7.45 -4.55
CA GLN A 117 0.09 -8.54 -4.60
C GLN A 117 -0.79 -8.52 -5.86
N GLU A 118 -0.17 -8.53 -7.06
CA GLU A 118 -0.84 -8.32 -8.37
C GLU A 118 -2.08 -9.22 -8.63
N GLY A 119 -2.22 -10.35 -7.94
CA GLY A 119 -3.39 -11.24 -8.02
C GLY A 119 -4.63 -10.80 -7.22
N SER A 120 -4.54 -9.71 -6.46
CA SER A 120 -5.58 -9.30 -5.48
C SER A 120 -6.49 -8.17 -5.96
N ILE A 121 -6.33 -7.67 -7.20
CA ILE A 121 -7.12 -6.54 -7.75
C ILE A 121 -8.63 -6.84 -7.70
N ASP A 122 -9.05 -8.02 -8.16
CA ASP A 122 -10.46 -8.45 -8.14
C ASP A 122 -11.02 -8.61 -6.71
N ALA A 123 -10.14 -8.67 -5.71
CA ALA A 123 -10.47 -8.81 -4.30
C ALA A 123 -10.28 -7.52 -3.50
N PHE A 124 -10.15 -6.35 -4.16
CA PHE A 124 -9.94 -5.07 -3.47
C PHE A 124 -11.10 -4.68 -2.55
N GLU A 125 -12.32 -5.18 -2.80
CA GLU A 125 -13.43 -5.11 -1.83
C GLU A 125 -13.03 -5.68 -0.46
N GLY A 126 -12.25 -6.76 -0.43
CA GLY A 126 -11.73 -7.37 0.79
C GLY A 126 -10.74 -6.48 1.55
N VAL A 127 -10.13 -5.49 0.89
CA VAL A 127 -9.32 -4.45 1.52
C VAL A 127 -10.21 -3.32 2.04
N LEU A 128 -11.14 -2.81 1.22
CA LEU A 128 -12.00 -1.68 1.58
C LEU A 128 -12.95 -1.99 2.74
N LYS A 129 -13.52 -3.19 2.75
CA LYS A 129 -14.49 -3.60 3.76
C LYS A 129 -13.96 -3.49 5.19
N PRO A 130 -12.82 -4.10 5.58
CA PRO A 130 -12.28 -3.93 6.92
C PRO A 130 -11.80 -2.49 7.20
N LEU A 131 -11.36 -1.74 6.19
CA LEU A 131 -11.02 -0.31 6.38
C LEU A 131 -12.25 0.52 6.79
N TRP A 132 -13.41 0.24 6.22
CA TRP A 132 -14.68 0.88 6.56
C TRP A 132 -15.31 0.32 7.85
N GLU A 133 -15.47 -1.01 7.96
CA GLU A 133 -16.15 -1.66 9.11
C GLU A 133 -15.46 -1.36 10.45
N LEU A 134 -14.15 -1.12 10.41
CA LEU A 134 -13.37 -0.82 11.60
C LEU A 134 -13.18 0.67 11.80
N ASP A 135 -13.75 1.59 11.02
CA ASP A 135 -13.50 3.04 11.14
C ASP A 135 -12.02 3.42 10.98
N ILE A 136 -11.29 2.76 10.07
CA ILE A 136 -9.91 3.11 9.71
C ILE A 136 -9.92 4.26 8.70
N VAL A 137 -10.81 4.18 7.72
CA VAL A 137 -11.00 5.20 6.68
C VAL A 137 -12.47 5.59 6.67
N ALA A 138 -12.73 6.90 6.74
CA ALA A 138 -14.08 7.41 6.66
C ALA A 138 -14.70 7.11 5.28
N GLU A 139 -15.98 6.77 5.28
CA GLU A 139 -16.75 6.48 4.07
C GLU A 139 -16.60 7.53 2.97
N GLN A 140 -16.71 8.82 3.33
CA GLN A 140 -16.58 9.92 2.38
C GLN A 140 -15.22 9.96 1.70
N ILE A 141 -14.15 9.52 2.39
CA ILE A 141 -12.80 9.44 1.82
C ILE A 141 -12.71 8.26 0.84
N ILE A 142 -13.34 7.12 1.14
CA ILE A 142 -13.43 5.98 0.22
C ILE A 142 -14.17 6.38 -1.07
N ILE A 143 -15.30 7.08 -0.93
CA ILE A 143 -16.08 7.57 -2.07
C ILE A 143 -15.23 8.53 -2.93
N GLN A 144 -14.60 9.53 -2.31
CA GLN A 144 -13.77 10.51 -3.02
C GLN A 144 -12.58 9.87 -3.74
N TRP A 145 -11.89 8.93 -3.09
CA TRP A 145 -10.79 8.18 -3.71
C TRP A 145 -11.29 7.35 -4.91
N CYS A 146 -12.46 6.70 -4.80
CA CYS A 146 -13.01 5.90 -5.88
C CYS A 146 -13.43 6.75 -7.10
N GLU A 147 -13.83 8.01 -6.88
CA GLU A 147 -14.18 8.96 -7.95
C GLU A 147 -12.95 9.65 -8.57
N ASN A 148 -11.81 9.70 -7.86
CA ASN A 148 -10.59 10.32 -8.34
C ASN A 148 -9.73 9.33 -9.15
N GLU A 149 -9.92 9.30 -10.46
CA GLU A 149 -9.21 8.42 -11.41
C GLU A 149 -7.68 8.57 -11.41
N THR A 150 -7.13 9.60 -10.78
CA THR A 150 -5.69 9.89 -10.78
C THR A 150 -5.02 9.86 -9.42
N ALA A 151 -5.74 9.48 -8.36
CA ALA A 151 -5.27 9.59 -6.97
C ALA A 151 -3.91 8.90 -6.73
N SER A 152 -3.68 7.77 -7.40
CA SER A 152 -2.51 6.89 -7.25
C SER A 152 -1.48 7.00 -8.37
N CYS A 153 -1.81 7.65 -9.49
CA CYS A 153 -0.98 7.67 -10.70
C CYS A 153 0.41 8.33 -10.45
N GLY A 154 0.50 9.21 -9.46
CA GLY A 154 1.76 9.85 -9.05
C GLY A 154 2.72 8.93 -8.30
N PHE A 155 2.31 7.70 -7.97
CA PHE A 155 3.05 6.79 -7.09
C PHE A 155 3.51 5.50 -7.78
N GLY A 156 3.55 5.48 -9.12
CA GLY A 156 4.00 4.31 -9.89
C GLY A 156 2.91 3.28 -10.19
N VAL A 157 1.66 3.55 -9.80
CA VAL A 157 0.48 2.83 -10.31
C VAL A 157 0.15 3.38 -11.70
N THR A 158 0.00 2.51 -12.69
CA THR A 158 -0.42 2.93 -14.03
C THR A 158 -1.89 3.33 -14.00
N GLU A 159 -2.29 4.23 -14.90
CA GLU A 159 -3.71 4.60 -15.04
C GLU A 159 -4.61 3.37 -15.28
N GLU A 160 -4.12 2.39 -16.04
CA GLU A 160 -4.83 1.12 -16.27
C GLU A 160 -5.06 0.33 -14.97
N HIS A 161 -4.02 0.11 -14.16
CA HIS A 161 -4.15 -0.63 -12.90
C HIS A 161 -5.02 0.15 -11.89
N ALA A 162 -4.86 1.47 -11.83
CA ALA A 162 -5.67 2.32 -10.97
C ALA A 162 -7.16 2.24 -11.32
N LEU A 163 -7.48 2.26 -12.62
CA LEU A 163 -8.85 2.06 -13.11
C LEU A 163 -9.37 0.67 -12.75
N GLN A 164 -8.58 -0.39 -12.95
CA GLN A 164 -9.00 -1.75 -12.61
C GLN A 164 -9.35 -1.91 -11.12
N VAL A 165 -8.51 -1.39 -10.23
CA VAL A 165 -8.78 -1.42 -8.78
C VAL A 165 -10.05 -0.64 -8.45
N ARG A 166 -10.25 0.55 -9.02
CA ARG A 166 -11.44 1.35 -8.75
C ARG A 166 -12.72 0.73 -9.33
N GLU A 167 -12.67 0.12 -10.50
CA GLU A 167 -13.81 -0.63 -11.03
C GLU A 167 -14.18 -1.81 -10.12
N ALA A 168 -13.19 -2.52 -9.57
CA ALA A 168 -13.42 -3.59 -8.59
C ALA A 168 -13.98 -3.06 -7.26
N ALA A 169 -13.68 -1.82 -6.89
CA ALA A 169 -14.20 -1.16 -5.69
C ALA A 169 -15.65 -0.66 -5.81
N LYS A 170 -16.13 -0.35 -7.02
CA LYS A 170 -17.47 0.25 -7.24
C LYS A 170 -18.63 -0.50 -6.58
N PRO A 171 -18.73 -1.85 -6.63
CA PRO A 171 -19.82 -2.56 -5.97
C PRO A 171 -19.86 -2.31 -4.46
N PHE A 172 -18.69 -2.26 -3.82
CA PHE A 172 -18.58 -1.95 -2.39
C PHE A 172 -19.01 -0.51 -2.11
N VAL A 173 -18.51 0.45 -2.88
CA VAL A 173 -18.87 1.88 -2.71
C VAL A 173 -20.37 2.08 -2.87
N ALA A 174 -21.00 1.46 -3.88
CA ALA A 174 -22.44 1.51 -4.08
C ALA A 174 -23.19 0.89 -2.89
N TRP A 175 -22.74 -0.25 -2.38
CA TRP A 175 -23.36 -0.92 -1.22
C TRP A 175 -23.32 -0.05 0.05
N VAL A 176 -22.17 0.60 0.30
CA VAL A 176 -22.00 1.52 1.44
C VAL A 176 -22.96 2.71 1.31
N GLN A 177 -23.01 3.35 0.14
CA GLN A 177 -23.91 4.48 -0.14
C GLN A 177 -25.40 4.10 -0.03
N GLU A 178 -25.80 2.93 -0.53
CA GLU A 178 -27.17 2.42 -0.41
C GLU A 178 -27.59 2.12 1.04
N GLY A 179 -26.62 1.83 1.92
CA GLY A 179 -26.83 1.62 3.35
C GLY A 179 -27.31 2.86 4.08
N GLU A 180 -26.87 4.06 3.65
CA GLU A 180 -27.30 5.35 4.23
C GLU A 180 -28.68 5.82 3.72
N GLU A 181 -29.13 5.34 2.56
CA GLU A 181 -30.44 5.71 1.99
C GLU A 181 -31.65 4.98 2.62
N ARG A 182 -31.43 4.13 3.64
CA ARG A 182 -32.47 3.38 4.35
C ARG A 182 -32.67 3.82 5.80
#